data_AF-A0A8J8JHR5-F1
#
_entry.id   AF-A0A8J8JHR5-F1
#
_cell.length_a   1.000
_cell.length_b   1.000
_cell.length_c   1.000
_cell.angle_alpha   90.00
_cell.angle_beta   90.00
_cell.angle_gamma   90.00
#
_symmetry.space_group_name_H-M   'P 1'
#
loop_
_entity.id
_entity.type
_entity.pdbx_description
1 polymer ?
#
loop_
_entity_poly.entity_id
_entity_poly.type
_entity_poly.pdbx_seq_one_letter_code
_entity_poly.pdbx_strand_id
1 'polypeptide(L)'
;MLREFLSLLFLMTFLFINAAIVLIRTFESLAGLTWRKVLRLDIPENEKKSLERLYTIVWIAVGAWAFWQLKNASWIAAIFGFLAFRSGANITRTLVYGLHDTRLIEQYTEDSRVLALVGKAAQLSILTETIFVVAFALVYKTLSVTLNPNGVSASSFIILLWLGGLVFGVLFWWLITRNNQGILLRNAMITVGFFTGRTGRQKVKKVGEKARSNLPSKKLLKEGKFSRR
;
A
#
# COMPACT_ATOMS: atom_id res chain seq x y z
N MET A 1 14.25 -30.69 23.14
CA MET A 1 13.09 -31.28 22.42
C MET A 1 11.80 -30.47 22.50
N LEU A 2 11.12 -30.35 23.67
CA LEU A 2 9.84 -29.60 23.75
C LEU A 2 9.98 -28.12 23.35
N ARG A 3 11.07 -27.47 23.76
CA ARG A 3 11.37 -26.07 23.41
C ARG A 3 11.65 -25.88 21.92
N GLU A 4 12.41 -26.78 21.29
CA GLU A 4 12.66 -26.73 19.84
C GLU A 4 11.37 -26.93 19.07
N PHE A 5 10.55 -27.92 19.46
CA PHE A 5 9.26 -28.19 18.84
C PHE A 5 8.31 -26.99 18.93
N LEU A 6 8.18 -26.38 20.11
CA LEU A 6 7.39 -25.16 20.30
C LEU A 6 7.91 -24.00 19.46
N SER A 7 9.23 -23.80 19.41
CA SER A 7 9.82 -22.73 18.60
C SER A 7 9.53 -22.90 17.11
N LEU A 8 9.57 -24.14 16.61
CA LEU A 8 9.32 -24.48 15.22
C LEU A 8 7.83 -24.36 14.86
N LEU A 9 6.95 -24.76 15.78
CA LEU A 9 5.50 -24.55 15.67
C LEU A 9 5.16 -23.06 15.56
N PHE A 10 5.65 -22.23 16.50
CA PHE A 10 5.41 -20.78 16.47
C PHE A 10 5.95 -20.15 15.19
N LEU A 11 7.13 -20.58 14.74
CA LEU A 11 7.73 -20.12 13.49
C LEU A 11 6.86 -20.44 12.27
N MET A 12 6.38 -21.68 12.17
CA MET A 12 5.56 -22.14 11.06
C MET A 12 4.20 -21.45 11.04
N THR A 13 3.54 -21.30 12.19
CA THR A 13 2.28 -20.55 12.30
C THR A 13 2.49 -19.10 11.87
N PHE A 14 3.59 -18.48 12.29
CA PHE A 14 3.89 -17.11 11.96
C PHE A 14 4.19 -16.91 10.46
N LEU A 15 4.97 -17.82 9.86
CA LEU A 15 5.25 -17.81 8.41
C LEU A 15 3.96 -18.01 7.61
N PHE A 16 3.09 -18.91 8.06
CA PHE A 16 1.79 -19.15 7.44
C PHE A 16 0.90 -17.90 7.48
N ILE A 17 0.82 -17.21 8.62
CA ILE A 17 0.08 -15.95 8.76
C ILE A 17 0.63 -14.90 7.79
N ASN A 18 1.96 -14.72 7.70
CA ASN A 18 2.54 -13.77 6.76
C ASN A 18 2.24 -14.12 5.30
N ALA A 19 2.36 -15.39 4.93
CA ALA A 19 2.05 -15.86 3.59
C ALA A 19 0.58 -15.59 3.25
N ALA A 20 -0.35 -15.90 4.16
CA ALA A 20 -1.77 -15.65 3.99
C ALA A 20 -2.07 -14.15 3.81
N ILE A 21 -1.44 -13.27 4.60
CA ILE A 21 -1.66 -11.81 4.49
C ILE A 21 -1.12 -11.26 3.15
N VAL A 22 0.06 -11.70 2.71
CA VAL A 22 0.60 -11.32 1.38
C VAL A 22 -0.35 -11.76 0.26
N LEU A 23 -0.93 -12.96 0.38
CA LEU A 23 -1.93 -13.49 -0.53
C LEU A 23 -3.17 -12.60 -0.58
N ILE A 24 -3.73 -12.25 0.59
CA ILE A 24 -4.89 -11.35 0.70
C ILE A 24 -4.62 -10.02 0.01
N ARG A 25 -3.48 -9.37 0.25
CA ARG A 25 -3.15 -8.09 -0.39
C ARG A 25 -2.99 -8.19 -1.90
N THR A 26 -2.43 -9.29 -2.37
CA THR A 26 -2.26 -9.53 -3.80
C THR A 26 -3.64 -9.64 -4.46
N PHE A 27 -4.56 -10.36 -3.81
CA PHE A 27 -5.96 -10.44 -4.22
C PHE A 27 -6.67 -9.08 -4.14
N GLU A 28 -6.49 -8.29 -3.08
CA GLU A 28 -7.09 -6.94 -2.97
C GLU A 28 -6.61 -6.01 -4.09
N SER A 29 -5.32 -6.02 -4.41
CA SER A 29 -4.74 -5.24 -5.51
C SER A 29 -5.28 -5.68 -6.87
N LEU A 30 -5.36 -6.99 -7.12
CA LEU A 30 -5.91 -7.54 -8.36
C LEU A 30 -7.41 -7.25 -8.51
N ALA A 31 -8.16 -7.39 -7.42
CA ALA A 31 -9.58 -7.04 -7.37
C ALA A 31 -9.79 -5.55 -7.65
N GLY A 32 -9.02 -4.66 -7.00
CA GLY A 32 -9.09 -3.23 -7.24
C GLY A 32 -8.77 -2.84 -8.69
N LEU A 33 -7.75 -3.47 -9.30
CA LEU A 33 -7.40 -3.25 -10.70
C LEU A 33 -8.51 -3.72 -11.65
N THR A 34 -9.11 -4.87 -11.36
CA THR A 34 -10.23 -5.45 -12.14
C THR A 34 -11.47 -4.57 -12.04
N TRP A 35 -11.89 -4.22 -10.83
CA TRP A 35 -13.04 -3.34 -10.59
C TRP A 35 -12.88 -1.97 -11.23
N ARG A 36 -11.67 -1.41 -11.19
CA ARG A 36 -11.38 -0.14 -11.86
C ARG A 36 -11.53 -0.23 -13.38
N LYS A 37 -11.05 -1.32 -14.01
CA LYS A 37 -11.22 -1.55 -15.44
C LYS A 37 -12.69 -1.74 -15.82
N VAL A 38 -13.42 -2.54 -15.04
CA VAL A 38 -14.85 -2.81 -15.26
C VAL A 38 -15.69 -1.54 -15.15
N LEU A 39 -15.42 -0.72 -14.12
CA LEU A 39 -16.21 0.48 -13.81
C LEU A 39 -15.74 1.75 -14.55
N ARG A 40 -14.66 1.66 -15.36
CA ARG A 40 -14.05 2.78 -16.10
C ARG A 40 -13.85 4.03 -15.22
N LEU A 41 -13.29 3.84 -14.03
CA LEU A 41 -13.09 4.94 -13.08
C LEU A 41 -11.88 5.78 -13.48
N ASP A 42 -12.13 7.08 -13.70
CA ASP A 42 -11.08 8.09 -13.81
C ASP A 42 -10.53 8.43 -12.43
N ILE A 43 -9.46 7.74 -12.05
CA ILE A 43 -8.66 8.03 -10.87
C ILE A 43 -7.39 8.73 -11.34
N PRO A 44 -7.03 9.93 -10.84
CA PRO A 44 -5.87 10.69 -11.30
C PRO A 44 -4.58 9.88 -11.13
N GLU A 45 -3.72 9.93 -12.15
CA GLU A 45 -2.50 9.12 -12.21
C GLU A 45 -1.34 9.76 -11.45
N ASN A 46 -0.44 8.92 -10.93
CA ASN A 46 0.82 9.37 -10.36
C ASN A 46 1.70 9.99 -11.46
N GLU A 47 1.98 11.29 -11.34
CA GLU A 47 2.83 12.05 -12.26
C GLU A 47 4.29 11.58 -12.25
N LYS A 48 4.76 11.04 -11.12
CA LYS A 48 6.16 10.66 -10.86
C LYS A 48 6.40 9.15 -10.96
N LYS A 49 5.60 8.44 -11.75
CA LYS A 49 5.72 6.98 -11.92
C LYS A 49 7.08 6.53 -12.46
N SER A 50 7.77 7.36 -13.24
CA SER A 50 9.13 7.09 -13.71
C SER A 50 10.14 7.04 -12.57
N LEU A 51 10.00 7.94 -11.57
CA LEU A 51 10.86 7.97 -10.39
C LEU A 51 10.67 6.72 -9.54
N GLU A 52 9.45 6.14 -9.47
CA GLU A 52 9.26 4.85 -8.77
C GLU A 52 10.12 3.72 -9.36
N ARG A 53 10.55 3.78 -10.63
CA ARG A 53 11.47 2.78 -11.20
C ARG A 53 12.87 2.86 -10.61
N LEU A 54 13.31 4.05 -10.17
CA LEU A 54 14.60 4.21 -9.49
C LEU A 54 14.64 3.42 -8.19
N TYR A 55 13.51 3.31 -7.47
CA TYR A 55 13.43 2.45 -6.29
C TYR A 55 13.75 0.99 -6.64
N THR A 56 13.21 0.46 -7.73
CA THR A 56 13.51 -0.91 -8.17
C THR A 56 15.01 -1.08 -8.43
N ILE A 57 15.66 -0.11 -9.07
CA ILE A 57 17.10 -0.15 -9.34
C ILE A 57 17.89 -0.11 -8.02
N VAL A 58 17.57 0.82 -7.12
CA VAL A 58 18.22 0.94 -5.82
C VAL A 58 18.04 -0.32 -4.99
N TRP A 59 16.82 -0.88 -4.94
CA TRP A 59 16.55 -2.13 -4.25
C TRP A 59 17.35 -3.29 -4.85
N ILE A 60 17.40 -3.45 -6.17
CA ILE A 60 18.18 -4.51 -6.79
C ILE A 60 19.68 -4.34 -6.47
N ALA A 61 20.21 -3.13 -6.50
CA ALA A 61 21.60 -2.85 -6.18
C ALA A 61 21.93 -3.16 -4.71
N VAL A 62 21.15 -2.63 -3.77
CA VAL A 62 21.33 -2.87 -2.32
C VAL A 62 21.08 -4.34 -1.98
N GLY A 63 20.07 -4.95 -2.61
CA GLY A 63 19.74 -6.36 -2.45
C GLY A 63 20.86 -7.26 -2.95
N ALA A 64 21.39 -7.03 -4.15
CA ALA A 64 22.50 -7.80 -4.71
C ALA A 64 23.77 -7.67 -3.84
N TRP A 65 24.04 -6.48 -3.33
CA TRP A 65 25.12 -6.25 -2.37
C TRP A 65 24.90 -7.03 -1.06
N ALA A 66 23.70 -6.96 -0.48
CA ALA A 66 23.33 -7.71 0.72
C ALA A 66 23.42 -9.23 0.50
N PHE A 67 22.98 -9.70 -0.67
CA PHE A 67 23.09 -11.10 -1.07
C PHE A 67 24.55 -11.53 -1.12
N TRP A 68 25.43 -10.72 -1.73
CA TRP A 68 26.86 -11.02 -1.81
C TRP A 68 27.52 -11.11 -0.44
N GLN A 69 27.15 -10.23 0.50
CA GLN A 69 27.71 -10.25 1.85
C GLN A 69 27.24 -11.43 2.69
N LEU A 70 26.03 -11.92 2.45
CA LEU A 70 25.42 -12.99 3.24
C LEU A 70 25.51 -14.38 2.59
N LYS A 71 25.88 -14.49 1.31
CA LYS A 71 25.98 -15.78 0.59
C LYS A 71 26.92 -16.77 1.27
N ASN A 72 28.00 -16.26 1.87
CA ASN A 72 29.00 -17.09 2.57
C ASN A 72 28.51 -17.56 3.95
N ALA A 73 27.51 -16.89 4.54
CA ALA A 73 26.94 -17.28 5.82
C ALA A 73 25.82 -18.33 5.62
N SER A 74 24.90 -18.08 4.68
CA SER A 74 23.85 -19.02 4.28
C SER A 74 23.10 -18.47 3.07
N TRP A 75 22.67 -19.34 2.17
CA TRP A 75 21.74 -18.99 1.08
C TRP A 75 20.43 -18.38 1.60
N ILE A 76 19.94 -18.86 2.74
CA ILE A 76 18.71 -18.34 3.38
C ILE A 76 18.96 -16.91 3.90
N ALA A 77 20.13 -16.66 4.50
CA ALA A 77 20.52 -15.32 4.95
C ALA A 77 20.61 -14.33 3.77
N ALA A 78 21.17 -14.77 2.64
CA ALA A 78 21.30 -13.94 1.45
C ALA A 78 19.94 -13.52 0.86
N ILE A 79 18.97 -14.45 0.81
CA ILE A 79 17.59 -14.14 0.40
C ILE A 79 16.93 -13.19 1.41
N PHE A 80 17.12 -13.42 2.71
CA PHE A 80 16.55 -12.57 3.76
C PHE A 80 17.13 -11.16 3.76
N GLY A 81 18.45 -11.00 3.59
CA GLY A 81 19.08 -9.69 3.44
C GLY A 81 18.59 -8.95 2.20
N PHE A 82 18.40 -9.66 1.08
CA PHE A 82 17.85 -9.10 -0.15
C PHE A 82 16.42 -8.52 0.04
N LEU A 83 15.60 -9.18 0.86
CA LEU A 83 14.21 -8.78 1.11
C LEU A 83 14.07 -7.73 2.23
N ALA A 84 15.00 -7.70 3.18
CA ALA A 84 14.94 -6.83 4.36
C ALA A 84 14.86 -5.34 3.98
N PHE A 85 15.74 -4.87 3.10
CA PHE A 85 15.73 -3.47 2.65
C PHE A 85 14.41 -3.08 1.98
N ARG A 86 13.90 -3.93 1.07
CA ARG A 86 12.62 -3.71 0.39
C ARG A 86 11.43 -3.69 1.34
N SER A 87 11.42 -4.58 2.33
CA SER A 87 10.37 -4.60 3.35
C SER A 87 10.35 -3.27 4.12
N GLY A 88 11.51 -2.79 4.57
CA GLY A 88 11.62 -1.51 5.27
C GLY A 88 11.15 -0.33 4.41
N ALA A 89 11.59 -0.26 3.16
CA ALA A 89 11.16 0.79 2.24
C ALA A 89 9.67 0.70 1.88
N ASN A 90 9.07 -0.50 1.86
CA ASN A 90 7.66 -0.67 1.56
C ASN A 90 6.74 -0.20 2.71
N ILE A 91 7.15 -0.39 3.97
CA ILE A 91 6.41 0.12 5.14
C ILE A 91 6.20 1.63 5.01
N THR A 92 7.29 2.33 4.73
CA THR A 92 7.28 3.79 4.63
C THR A 92 6.61 4.24 3.35
N ARG A 93 6.66 3.45 2.26
CA ARG A 93 5.81 3.67 1.08
C ARG A 93 4.35 3.72 1.48
N THR A 94 3.84 2.70 2.16
CA THR A 94 2.41 2.65 2.52
C THR A 94 2.05 3.77 3.48
N LEU A 95 2.90 4.09 4.46
CA LEU A 95 2.65 5.18 5.39
C LEU A 95 2.60 6.53 4.67
N VAL A 96 3.64 6.88 3.90
CA VAL A 96 3.74 8.19 3.25
C VAL A 96 2.67 8.34 2.17
N TYR A 97 2.43 7.30 1.37
CA TYR A 97 1.39 7.33 0.34
C TYR A 97 0.00 7.37 0.96
N GLY A 98 -0.23 6.63 2.04
CA GLY A 98 -1.49 6.67 2.80
C GLY A 98 -1.77 8.06 3.32
N LEU A 99 -0.80 8.72 3.96
CA LEU A 99 -0.94 10.10 4.45
C LEU A 99 -1.20 11.10 3.31
N HIS A 100 -0.49 10.96 2.20
CA HIS A 100 -0.66 11.79 1.02
C HIS A 100 -2.06 11.64 0.41
N ASP A 101 -2.47 10.41 0.13
CA ASP A 101 -3.77 10.12 -0.50
C ASP A 101 -4.94 10.47 0.42
N THR A 102 -4.75 10.35 1.74
CA THR A 102 -5.72 10.82 2.74
C THR A 102 -5.99 12.31 2.58
N ARG A 103 -4.94 13.13 2.48
CA ARG A 103 -5.06 14.59 2.28
C ARG A 103 -5.71 14.94 0.95
N LEU A 104 -5.38 14.22 -0.13
CA LEU A 104 -6.02 14.43 -1.44
C LEU A 104 -7.50 14.06 -1.41
N ILE A 105 -7.87 12.93 -0.78
CA ILE A 105 -9.26 12.50 -0.67
C ILE A 105 -10.09 13.47 0.19
N GLU A 106 -9.50 14.02 1.25
CA GLU A 106 -10.11 15.09 2.07
C GLU A 106 -10.42 16.33 1.23
N GLN A 107 -9.52 16.74 0.33
CA GLN A 107 -9.80 17.84 -0.61
C GLN A 107 -10.97 17.56 -1.55
N TYR A 108 -11.29 16.28 -1.79
CA TYR A 108 -12.43 15.87 -2.61
C TYR A 108 -13.70 15.57 -1.79
N THR A 109 -13.64 15.51 -0.44
CA THR A 109 -14.73 15.04 0.43
C THR A 109 -14.53 15.47 1.90
N GLU A 110 -15.59 15.93 2.57
CA GLU A 110 -15.60 16.29 4.00
C GLU A 110 -15.75 15.09 4.98
N ASP A 111 -15.67 13.84 4.50
CA ASP A 111 -16.07 12.64 5.24
C ASP A 111 -14.90 11.96 5.98
N SER A 112 -14.92 12.03 7.32
CA SER A 112 -13.91 11.47 8.21
C SER A 112 -13.78 9.93 8.16
N ARG A 113 -14.80 9.23 7.66
CA ARG A 113 -14.79 7.76 7.55
C ARG A 113 -13.75 7.25 6.56
N VAL A 114 -13.50 8.01 5.49
CA VAL A 114 -12.53 7.60 4.46
C VAL A 114 -11.10 7.76 4.98
N LEU A 115 -10.83 8.83 5.74
CA LEU A 115 -9.55 9.00 6.45
C LEU A 115 -9.29 7.82 7.41
N ALA A 116 -10.31 7.39 8.17
CA ALA A 116 -10.19 6.26 9.09
C ALA A 116 -9.88 4.93 8.37
N LEU A 117 -10.45 4.70 7.18
CA LEU A 117 -10.20 3.48 6.39
C LEU A 117 -8.78 3.45 5.81
N VAL A 118 -8.30 4.58 5.27
CA VAL A 118 -6.93 4.69 4.76
C VAL A 118 -5.92 4.53 5.91
N GLY A 119 -6.21 5.12 7.07
CA GLY A 119 -5.42 4.94 8.29
C GLY A 119 -5.35 3.48 8.73
N LYS A 120 -6.48 2.76 8.74
CA LYS A 120 -6.53 1.32 9.05
C LYS A 120 -5.72 0.48 8.06
N ALA A 121 -5.80 0.76 6.77
CA ALA A 121 -5.04 0.05 5.75
C ALA A 121 -3.52 0.27 5.92
N ALA A 122 -3.10 1.50 6.21
CA ALA A 122 -1.70 1.81 6.50
C ALA A 122 -1.22 1.10 7.78
N GLN A 123 -2.02 1.11 8.84
CA GLN A 123 -1.71 0.43 10.10
C GLN A 123 -1.57 -1.09 9.91
N LEU A 124 -2.50 -1.73 9.19
CA LEU A 124 -2.41 -3.15 8.85
C LEU A 124 -1.17 -3.45 8.01
N SER A 125 -0.83 -2.54 7.09
CA SER A 125 0.36 -2.67 6.25
C SER A 125 1.64 -2.70 7.09
N ILE A 126 1.81 -1.67 7.92
CA ILE A 126 2.95 -1.52 8.82
C ILE A 126 3.05 -2.70 9.78
N LEU A 127 1.92 -3.12 10.37
CA LEU A 127 1.88 -4.24 11.32
C LEU A 127 2.38 -5.53 10.68
N THR A 128 1.88 -5.87 9.49
CA THR A 128 2.29 -7.11 8.81
C THR A 128 3.75 -7.07 8.42
N GLU A 129 4.25 -5.95 7.90
CA GLU A 129 5.65 -5.89 7.46
C GLU A 129 6.61 -5.91 8.65
N THR A 130 6.20 -5.35 9.78
CA THR A 130 6.94 -5.47 11.05
C THR A 130 6.96 -6.91 11.53
N ILE A 131 5.79 -7.57 11.52
CA ILE A 131 5.64 -9.01 11.81
C ILE A 131 6.58 -9.80 10.89
N PHE A 132 6.52 -9.62 9.58
CA PHE A 132 7.39 -10.27 8.61
C PHE A 132 8.88 -10.16 8.98
N VAL A 133 9.36 -8.98 9.35
CA VAL A 133 10.77 -8.77 9.74
C VAL A 133 11.13 -9.51 11.02
N VAL A 134 10.23 -9.47 12.01
CA VAL A 134 10.40 -10.22 13.26
C VAL A 134 10.43 -11.73 12.99
N ALA A 135 9.57 -12.26 12.09
CA ALA A 135 9.72 -13.65 11.62
C ALA A 135 11.10 -13.86 11.08
N PHE A 136 11.51 -13.04 10.12
CA PHE A 136 12.72 -13.26 9.35
C PHE A 136 13.92 -13.31 10.28
N ALA A 137 13.99 -12.39 11.25
CA ALA A 137 15.02 -12.38 12.28
C ALA A 137 14.99 -13.63 13.18
N LEU A 138 13.80 -14.08 13.59
CA LEU A 138 13.63 -15.27 14.44
C LEU A 138 13.94 -16.57 13.68
N VAL A 139 13.41 -16.74 12.47
CA VAL A 139 13.72 -17.86 11.55
C VAL A 139 15.23 -17.93 11.38
N TYR A 140 15.87 -16.82 11.02
CA TYR A 140 17.31 -16.81 10.81
C TYR A 140 18.08 -17.16 12.09
N LYS A 141 17.72 -16.58 13.24
CA LYS A 141 18.37 -16.88 14.52
C LYS A 141 18.22 -18.35 14.93
N THR A 142 17.04 -18.93 14.75
CA THR A 142 16.81 -20.36 15.05
C THR A 142 17.61 -21.25 14.11
N LEU A 143 17.64 -20.96 12.81
CA LEU A 143 18.43 -21.72 11.83
C LEU A 143 19.94 -21.54 12.04
N SER A 144 20.41 -20.35 12.39
CA SER A 144 21.85 -20.08 12.59
C SER A 144 22.39 -20.68 13.88
N VAL A 145 21.65 -20.62 14.99
CA VAL A 145 22.04 -21.28 16.26
C VAL A 145 22.14 -22.80 16.09
N THR A 146 21.36 -23.38 15.17
CA THR A 146 21.36 -24.82 14.88
C THR A 146 22.50 -25.23 13.93
N LEU A 147 23.05 -24.30 13.13
CA LEU A 147 24.01 -24.59 12.06
C LEU A 147 25.41 -23.99 12.26
N ASN A 148 25.59 -22.94 13.06
CA ASN A 148 26.90 -22.33 13.32
C ASN A 148 26.90 -21.43 14.59
N PRO A 149 27.62 -21.78 15.68
CA PRO A 149 27.53 -21.09 16.98
C PRO A 149 28.04 -19.63 17.00
N ASN A 150 28.70 -19.14 15.94
CA ASN A 150 29.15 -17.75 15.81
C ASN A 150 28.15 -16.80 15.08
N GLY A 151 26.92 -17.25 14.79
CA GLY A 151 25.97 -16.61 13.85
C GLY A 151 25.21 -15.34 14.29
N VAL A 152 25.70 -14.56 15.27
CA VAL A 152 24.99 -13.39 15.83
C VAL A 152 25.10 -12.12 14.94
N SER A 153 26.10 -12.03 14.07
CA SER A 153 26.36 -10.84 13.24
C SER A 153 25.34 -10.63 12.10
N ALA A 154 24.90 -11.71 11.45
CA ALA A 154 24.03 -11.63 10.28
C ALA A 154 22.57 -11.26 10.63
N SER A 155 22.06 -11.65 11.81
CA SER A 155 20.74 -11.18 12.29
C SER A 155 20.73 -9.66 12.46
N SER A 156 21.79 -9.12 13.04
CA SER A 156 21.96 -7.68 13.27
C SER A 156 22.10 -6.93 11.94
N PHE A 157 22.83 -7.49 10.98
CA PHE A 157 22.96 -6.94 9.63
C PHE A 157 21.61 -6.88 8.89
N ILE A 158 20.77 -7.91 8.99
CA ILE A 158 19.41 -7.93 8.42
C ILE A 158 18.55 -6.81 9.01
N ILE A 159 18.59 -6.61 10.33
CA ILE A 159 17.85 -5.55 11.02
C ILE A 159 18.34 -4.16 10.57
N LEU A 160 19.67 -3.97 10.47
CA LEU A 160 20.25 -2.72 9.98
C LEU A 160 19.87 -2.42 8.53
N LEU A 161 19.84 -3.43 7.65
CA LEU A 161 19.36 -3.30 6.28
C LEU A 161 17.89 -2.88 6.23
N TRP A 162 17.05 -3.45 7.09
CA TRP A 162 15.65 -3.09 7.19
C TRP A 162 15.45 -1.65 7.70
N LEU A 163 16.18 -1.25 8.75
CA LEU A 163 16.19 0.14 9.24
C LEU A 163 16.70 1.10 8.16
N GLY A 164 17.74 0.72 7.41
CA GLY A 164 18.22 1.49 6.26
C GLY A 164 17.14 1.63 5.19
N GLY A 165 16.39 0.55 4.92
CA GLY A 165 15.21 0.56 4.04
C GLY A 165 14.12 1.51 4.52
N LEU A 166 13.83 1.54 5.82
CA LEU A 166 12.88 2.49 6.42
C LEU A 166 13.32 3.93 6.17
N VAL A 167 14.56 4.29 6.56
CA VAL A 167 15.10 5.65 6.40
C VAL A 167 15.10 6.06 4.94
N PHE A 168 15.62 5.20 4.06
CA PHE A 168 15.62 5.43 2.62
C PHE A 168 14.19 5.65 2.10
N GLY A 169 13.26 4.78 2.47
CA GLY A 169 11.89 4.84 2.00
C GLY A 169 11.17 6.10 2.48
N VAL A 170 11.34 6.54 3.74
CA VAL A 170 10.77 7.83 4.20
C VAL A 170 11.21 8.96 3.27
N LEU A 171 12.52 9.09 3.03
CA LEU A 171 13.08 10.16 2.21
C LEU A 171 12.61 10.06 0.76
N PHE A 172 12.68 8.86 0.18
CA PHE A 172 12.38 8.62 -1.22
C PHE A 172 10.88 8.80 -1.52
N TRP A 173 10.01 8.20 -0.71
CA TRP A 173 8.57 8.30 -0.92
C TRP A 173 8.05 9.70 -0.61
N TRP A 174 8.61 10.38 0.39
CA TRP A 174 8.29 11.78 0.66
C TRP A 174 8.64 12.69 -0.53
N LEU A 175 9.77 12.44 -1.20
CA LEU A 175 10.15 13.17 -2.41
C LEU A 175 9.18 12.90 -3.58
N ILE A 176 8.66 11.69 -3.68
CA ILE A 176 7.65 11.32 -4.69
C ILE A 176 6.29 11.96 -4.40
N THR A 177 5.88 12.05 -3.13
CA THR A 177 4.60 12.65 -2.76
C THR A 177 4.63 14.17 -2.80
N ARG A 178 5.81 14.79 -2.70
CA ARG A 178 5.96 16.24 -2.83
C ARG A 178 5.51 16.71 -4.22
N ASN A 179 4.60 17.68 -4.27
CA ASN A 179 4.04 18.26 -5.49
C ASN A 179 3.41 17.23 -6.44
N ASN A 180 2.81 16.17 -5.91
CA ASN A 180 2.10 15.17 -6.69
C ASN A 180 0.60 15.33 -6.44
N GLN A 181 -0.21 15.45 -7.49
CA GLN A 181 -1.68 15.57 -7.35
C GLN A 181 -2.40 14.23 -7.65
N GLY A 182 -1.64 13.19 -8.01
CA GLY A 182 -2.16 11.86 -8.31
C GLY A 182 -2.40 11.02 -7.07
N ILE A 183 -3.36 10.09 -7.15
CA ILE A 183 -3.58 9.09 -6.09
C ILE A 183 -2.56 7.97 -6.25
N LEU A 184 -1.74 7.75 -5.22
CA LEU A 184 -0.60 6.85 -5.26
C LEU A 184 -0.99 5.39 -4.97
N LEU A 185 -1.97 5.17 -4.08
CA LEU A 185 -2.60 3.89 -3.75
C LEU A 185 -3.85 3.66 -4.61
N ARG A 186 -3.70 3.85 -5.92
CA ARG A 186 -4.80 3.82 -6.91
C ARG A 186 -5.55 2.50 -7.01
N ASN A 187 -4.87 1.39 -6.77
CA ASN A 187 -5.45 0.05 -6.86
C ASN A 187 -5.95 -0.49 -5.51
N ALA A 188 -5.85 0.29 -4.44
CA ALA A 188 -6.43 -0.10 -3.17
C ALA A 188 -7.96 -0.15 -3.32
N MET A 189 -8.58 -1.24 -2.86
CA MET A 189 -10.04 -1.44 -2.86
C MET A 189 -10.78 -0.22 -2.29
N ILE A 190 -10.22 0.42 -1.26
CA ILE A 190 -10.78 1.62 -0.62
C ILE A 190 -10.84 2.80 -1.61
N THR A 191 -9.75 3.07 -2.32
CA THR A 191 -9.67 4.11 -3.35
C THR A 191 -10.66 3.84 -4.49
N VAL A 192 -10.71 2.60 -4.97
CA VAL A 192 -11.64 2.19 -6.04
C VAL A 192 -13.09 2.33 -5.60
N GLY A 193 -13.43 1.91 -4.38
CA GLY A 193 -14.76 2.07 -3.79
C GLY A 193 -15.15 3.55 -3.65
N PHE A 194 -14.23 4.41 -3.21
CA PHE A 194 -14.47 5.85 -3.12
C PHE A 194 -14.83 6.47 -4.49
N PHE A 195 -14.02 6.24 -5.52
CA PHE A 195 -14.28 6.79 -6.85
C PHE A 195 -15.54 6.19 -7.50
N THR A 196 -15.89 4.95 -7.16
CA THR A 196 -17.16 4.32 -7.58
C THR A 196 -18.36 5.03 -6.97
N GLY A 197 -18.34 5.24 -5.64
CA GLY A 197 -19.39 5.96 -4.93
C GLY A 197 -19.56 7.40 -5.43
N ARG A 198 -18.45 8.11 -5.69
CA ARG A 198 -18.45 9.46 -6.26
C ARG A 198 -19.07 9.47 -7.66
N THR A 199 -18.64 8.58 -8.55
CA THR A 199 -19.15 8.49 -9.92
C THR A 199 -20.65 8.17 -9.93
N GLY A 200 -21.09 7.27 -9.04
CA GLY A 200 -22.50 6.96 -8.83
C GLY A 200 -23.31 8.18 -8.40
N ARG A 201 -22.87 8.90 -7.35
CA ARG A 201 -23.53 10.13 -6.88
C ARG A 201 -23.59 11.21 -7.93
N GLN A 202 -22.52 11.39 -8.72
CA GLN A 202 -22.48 12.38 -9.81
C GLN A 202 -23.47 12.03 -10.94
N LYS A 203 -23.61 10.74 -11.29
CA LYS A 203 -24.63 10.30 -12.27
C LYS A 203 -26.05 10.55 -11.75
N VAL A 204 -26.33 10.23 -10.49
CA VAL A 204 -27.66 10.47 -9.89
C VAL A 204 -27.98 11.97 -9.80
N LYS A 205 -27.01 12.82 -9.41
CA LYS A 205 -27.19 14.28 -9.42
C LYS A 205 -27.47 14.82 -10.83
N LYS A 206 -26.71 14.40 -11.84
CA LYS A 206 -26.94 14.80 -13.24
C LYS A 206 -28.31 14.36 -13.77
N VAL A 207 -28.76 13.15 -13.41
CA VAL A 207 -30.11 12.66 -13.78
C VAL A 207 -31.19 13.46 -13.05
N GLY A 208 -31.01 13.75 -11.75
CA GLY A 208 -31.93 14.58 -10.97
C GLY A 208 -32.02 16.02 -11.47
N GLU A 209 -30.90 16.62 -11.86
CA GLU A 209 -30.86 17.95 -12.48
C GLU A 209 -31.52 17.96 -13.86
N LYS A 210 -31.27 16.94 -14.69
CA LYS A 210 -31.92 16.78 -16.00
C LYS A 210 -33.42 16.51 -15.90
N ALA A 211 -33.85 15.77 -14.87
CA ALA A 211 -35.26 15.57 -14.56
C ALA A 211 -35.91 16.87 -14.06
N ARG A 212 -35.21 17.63 -13.20
CA ARG A 212 -35.68 18.95 -12.72
C ARG A 212 -35.71 20.01 -13.83
N SER A 213 -34.81 19.97 -14.80
CA SER A 213 -34.82 20.88 -15.95
C SER A 213 -35.92 20.55 -16.97
N ASN A 214 -36.37 19.29 -17.01
CA ASN A 214 -37.44 18.81 -17.90
C ASN A 214 -38.84 18.88 -17.26
N LEU A 215 -38.97 19.37 -16.01
CA LEU A 215 -40.28 19.60 -15.40
C LEU A 215 -41.01 20.77 -16.10
N PRO A 216 -42.30 20.60 -16.46
CA PRO A 216 -43.05 21.56 -17.30
C PRO A 216 -43.32 22.92 -16.62
N SER A 217 -43.04 23.08 -15.32
CA SER A 217 -43.31 24.30 -14.56
C SER A 217 -42.45 25.51 -14.97
N LYS A 218 -41.29 25.31 -15.62
CA LYS A 218 -40.47 26.42 -16.16
C LYS A 218 -40.81 26.82 -17.59
N LYS A 219 -41.50 25.97 -18.37
CA LYS A 219 -42.02 26.35 -19.70
C LYS A 219 -43.26 27.23 -19.58
N LEU A 220 -44.14 26.92 -18.61
CA LEU A 220 -45.39 27.67 -18.39
C LEU A 220 -45.17 29.10 -17.87
N LEU A 221 -44.05 29.38 -17.17
CA LEU A 221 -43.70 30.74 -16.74
C LEU A 221 -43.04 31.60 -17.84
N LYS A 222 -42.58 31.00 -18.95
CA LYS A 222 -42.10 31.74 -20.13
C LYS A 222 -43.21 32.02 -21.14
N GLU A 223 -44.22 31.16 -21.23
CA GLU A 223 -45.34 31.33 -22.18
C GLU A 223 -46.54 32.08 -21.56
N GLY A 224 -46.58 32.26 -20.22
CA GLY A 224 -47.64 32.96 -19.50
C GLY A 224 -47.50 34.49 -19.37
N LYS A 225 -46.73 35.16 -20.23
CA LYS A 225 -46.74 36.63 -20.37
C LYS A 225 -47.23 36.98 -21.77
N PHE A 226 -48.55 36.97 -21.99
CA PHE A 226 -49.28 37.86 -22.90
C PHE A 226 -50.75 37.40 -22.96
N SER A 227 -51.48 37.59 -21.86
CA SER A 227 -52.93 37.77 -21.93
C SER A 227 -53.38 38.52 -20.70
N ARG A 228 -53.33 39.84 -20.80
CA ARG A 228 -54.13 40.80 -20.02
C ARG A 228 -53.91 42.20 -20.60
N ARG A 229 -54.71 42.50 -21.62
CA ARG A 229 -55.58 43.69 -21.78
C ARG A 229 -55.84 43.92 -23.25
#